data_AF-A0A952QAR4-F1
#
_entry.id   AF-A0A952QAR4-F1
#
_cell.length_a   1.000
_cell.length_b   1.000
_cell.length_c   1.000
_cell.angle_alpha   90.00
_cell.angle_beta   90.00
_cell.angle_gamma   90.00
#
_symmetry.space_group_name_H-M   'P 1'
#
loop_
_entity.id
_entity.type
_entity.pdbx_description
1 polymer ?
#
loop_
_entity_poly.entity_id
_entity_poly.type
_entity_poly.pdbx_seq_one_letter_code
_entity_poly.pdbx_strand_id
1 'polypeptide(L)'
;MPWDAQLFSARFLSEVALARNTETVGAVPYFDGLFSDDPDALVRSFAGEPQLHDPIQGRVKGAAAFTRYVRTSAADLKSRNATVEPVDLIVSETRTVEEVVLSYDGDAGRIRLPMAIVADREPGGLIVELRLYFSTWPITGEHAVRQPLLQLEPELNEPPIVAEYFHALAAGDTDRILATLDPDASIREPSGDAYVHSGIEDLRAMYTFFFSNGGGVVLDHCSITDDGRASALEYNVMKWGSTILPPQAGIAVYVLGESGKVSKVRIYDDSNPPLTY
;
A
#
# COMPACT_ATOMS: atom_id res chain seq x y z
N MET A 1 20.31 3.71 -21.40
CA MET A 1 19.12 4.46 -21.83
C MET A 1 18.61 5.23 -20.62
N PRO A 2 18.71 6.57 -20.55
CA PRO A 2 18.13 7.30 -19.43
C PRO A 2 16.62 7.41 -19.64
N TRP A 3 15.88 7.11 -18.59
CA TRP A 3 14.43 6.96 -18.56
C TRP A 3 13.70 8.29 -18.69
N ASP A 4 12.53 8.22 -19.32
CA ASP A 4 11.64 9.33 -19.63
C ASP A 4 11.09 9.99 -18.35
N ALA A 5 11.33 11.29 -18.21
CA ALA A 5 10.96 12.11 -17.05
C ALA A 5 9.47 12.54 -17.07
N GLN A 6 8.57 11.66 -17.52
CA GLN A 6 7.13 11.96 -17.68
C GLN A 6 6.21 11.38 -16.60
N LEU A 7 6.74 10.96 -15.45
CA LEU A 7 5.92 10.44 -14.33
C LEU A 7 5.53 11.48 -13.26
N PHE A 8 5.69 12.78 -13.54
CA PHE A 8 4.79 13.76 -12.92
C PHE A 8 3.49 13.73 -13.69
N SER A 9 2.56 12.85 -13.31
CA SER A 9 1.23 12.96 -13.90
C SER A 9 0.66 14.31 -13.45
N ALA A 10 0.42 15.21 -14.40
CA ALA A 10 -0.34 16.44 -14.18
C ALA A 10 -1.69 16.13 -13.49
N ARG A 11 -2.13 14.87 -13.59
CA ARG A 11 -3.26 14.27 -12.93
C ARG A 11 -3.13 14.20 -11.39
N PHE A 12 -2.03 13.72 -10.81
CA PHE A 12 -1.83 13.70 -9.34
C PHE A 12 -1.88 15.11 -8.74
N LEU A 13 -1.19 16.08 -9.37
CA LEU A 13 -1.26 17.48 -8.94
C LEU A 13 -2.66 18.06 -9.14
N SER A 14 -3.37 17.67 -10.21
CA SER A 14 -4.76 18.09 -10.42
C SER A 14 -5.73 17.45 -9.45
N GLU A 15 -5.52 16.21 -9.01
CA GLU A 15 -6.36 15.46 -8.07
C GLU A 15 -6.09 15.91 -6.63
N VAL A 16 -4.84 16.18 -6.26
CA VAL A 16 -4.49 16.87 -5.01
C VAL A 16 -5.05 18.30 -5.02
N ALA A 17 -4.99 19.01 -6.16
CA ALA A 17 -5.60 20.33 -6.29
C ALA A 17 -7.15 20.28 -6.28
N LEU A 18 -7.78 19.23 -6.84
CA LEU A 18 -9.22 19.02 -6.83
C LEU A 18 -9.69 18.64 -5.43
N ALA A 19 -8.97 17.74 -4.75
CA ALA A 19 -9.19 17.36 -3.36
C ALA A 19 -9.00 18.56 -2.41
N ARG A 20 -8.03 19.44 -2.70
CA ARG A 20 -7.86 20.73 -2.02
C ARG A 20 -8.97 21.75 -2.35
N ASN A 21 -9.62 21.66 -3.52
CA ASN A 21 -10.70 22.56 -3.96
C ASN A 21 -12.10 22.07 -3.55
N THR A 22 -12.28 20.78 -3.26
CA THR A 22 -13.42 20.29 -2.48
C THR A 22 -13.19 20.72 -1.04
N GLU A 23 -13.95 21.69 -0.55
CA GLU A 23 -13.87 22.26 0.82
C GLU A 23 -14.01 21.22 1.96
N THR A 24 -14.13 19.93 1.65
CA THR A 24 -14.46 18.84 2.57
C THR A 24 -13.31 17.93 2.96
N VAL A 25 -12.20 17.83 2.22
CA VAL A 25 -11.08 16.92 2.58
C VAL A 25 -9.72 17.61 2.40
N GLY A 26 -9.25 18.28 3.45
CA GLY A 26 -7.89 18.82 3.55
C GLY A 26 -6.82 17.73 3.71
N ALA A 27 -6.70 16.81 2.76
CA ALA A 27 -5.70 15.76 2.78
C ALA A 27 -4.30 16.37 2.56
N VAL A 28 -3.57 16.59 3.65
CA VAL A 28 -2.12 16.83 3.60
C VAL A 28 -1.45 15.46 3.45
N PRO A 29 -0.64 15.25 2.39
CA PRO A 29 0.16 14.04 2.24
C PRO A 29 1.04 13.80 3.48
N TYR A 30 1.20 12.55 3.88
CA TYR A 30 1.91 12.18 5.10
C TYR A 30 3.34 12.69 5.12
N PHE A 31 4.06 12.52 4.01
CA PHE A 31 5.47 12.94 3.91
C PHE A 31 5.65 14.46 3.85
N ASP A 32 4.68 15.20 3.29
CA ASP A 32 4.66 16.67 3.39
C ASP A 32 4.60 17.11 4.85
N GLY A 33 3.74 16.46 5.65
CA GLY A 33 3.66 16.68 7.09
C GLY A 33 4.94 16.27 7.83
N LEU A 34 5.50 15.10 7.50
CA LEU A 34 6.71 14.55 8.13
C LEU A 34 7.94 15.45 7.91
N PHE A 35 8.12 15.96 6.69
CA PHE A 35 9.27 16.80 6.35
C PHE A 35 9.09 18.28 6.68
N SER A 36 7.87 18.70 7.02
CA SER A 36 7.59 20.06 7.44
C SER A 36 8.43 20.50 8.65
N ASP A 37 8.67 21.80 8.75
CA ASP A 37 9.36 22.40 9.90
C ASP A 37 8.44 22.55 11.14
N ASP A 38 7.16 22.19 11.01
CA ASP A 38 6.16 22.22 12.10
C ASP A 38 5.56 20.81 12.33
N PRO A 39 6.26 19.92 13.06
CA PRO A 39 5.73 18.59 13.38
C PRO A 39 4.44 18.65 14.21
N ASP A 40 4.16 19.78 14.87
CA ASP A 40 2.92 19.96 15.63
C ASP A 40 1.73 20.21 14.69
N ALA A 41 1.95 20.64 13.44
CA ALA A 41 0.90 20.71 12.43
C ALA A 41 0.32 19.33 12.11
N LEU A 42 1.19 18.32 11.99
CA LEU A 42 0.74 16.94 11.76
C LEU A 42 -0.02 16.40 12.98
N VAL A 43 0.40 16.73 14.20
CA VAL A 43 -0.37 16.41 15.41
C VAL A 43 -1.77 17.04 15.40
N ARG A 44 -1.87 18.31 15.00
CA ARG A 44 -3.16 19.03 14.91
C ARG A 44 -4.09 18.52 13.81
N SER A 45 -3.59 17.69 12.89
CA SER A 45 -4.42 17.07 11.85
C SER A 45 -5.25 15.90 12.37
N PHE A 46 -4.99 15.42 13.59
CA PHE A 46 -5.76 14.34 14.20
C PHE A 46 -7.01 14.85 14.92
N ALA A 47 -8.10 14.07 14.84
CA ALA A 47 -9.35 14.33 15.56
C ALA A 47 -9.18 14.17 17.09
N GLY A 48 -8.22 13.36 17.50
CA GLY A 48 -7.91 13.06 18.90
C GLY A 48 -6.43 12.79 19.13
N GLU A 49 -6.13 11.87 20.05
CA GLU A 49 -4.74 11.45 20.26
C GLU A 49 -4.16 10.81 18.99
N PRO A 50 -3.01 11.27 18.47
CA PRO A 50 -2.40 10.68 17.30
C PRO A 50 -2.13 9.20 17.48
N GLN A 51 -2.48 8.42 16.45
CA GLN A 51 -2.21 6.99 16.40
C GLN A 51 -1.66 6.62 15.02
N LEU A 52 -0.54 5.90 15.04
CA LEU A 52 0.16 5.42 13.85
C LEU A 52 0.64 3.99 14.07
N HIS A 53 0.49 3.14 13.06
CA HIS A 53 1.13 1.82 13.02
C HIS A 53 2.22 1.78 11.97
N ASP A 54 3.45 1.60 12.44
CA ASP A 54 4.66 1.48 11.64
C ASP A 54 5.11 0.01 11.59
N PRO A 55 5.52 -0.53 10.43
CA PRO A 55 6.04 -1.90 10.33
C PRO A 55 7.28 -2.18 11.21
N ILE A 56 8.12 -1.17 11.49
CA ILE A 56 9.37 -1.31 12.26
C ILE A 56 9.16 -0.85 13.71
N GLN A 57 8.54 0.32 13.91
CA GLN A 57 8.38 0.92 15.24
C GLN A 57 7.13 0.42 15.99
N GLY A 58 6.26 -0.33 15.32
CA GLY A 58 4.99 -0.81 15.88
C GLY A 58 3.98 0.31 16.09
N ARG A 59 3.16 0.19 17.14
CA ARG A 59 2.11 1.16 17.44
C ARG A 59 2.67 2.38 18.18
N VAL A 60 2.56 3.55 17.56
CA VAL A 60 2.85 4.86 18.15
C VAL A 60 1.53 5.53 18.53
N LYS A 61 1.34 5.86 19.81
CA LYS A 61 0.10 6.49 20.30
C LYS A 61 0.37 7.66 21.25
N GLY A 62 -0.41 8.72 21.08
CA GLY A 62 -0.39 9.91 21.91
C GLY A 62 0.58 10.97 21.37
N ALA A 63 0.24 12.24 21.61
CA ALA A 63 0.94 13.38 21.00
C ALA A 63 2.46 13.36 21.26
N ALA A 64 2.90 13.13 22.51
CA ALA A 64 4.33 13.12 22.83
C ALA A 64 5.11 11.99 22.14
N ALA A 65 4.53 10.80 22.00
CA ALA A 65 5.17 9.68 21.30
C ALA A 65 5.21 9.94 19.80
N PHE A 66 4.12 10.46 19.24
CA PHE A 66 4.01 10.78 17.83
C PHE A 66 4.95 11.92 17.42
N THR A 67 5.01 13.02 18.17
CA THR A 67 5.97 14.12 17.92
C THR A 67 7.41 13.63 17.95
N ARG A 68 7.77 12.73 18.89
CA ARG A 68 9.10 12.12 18.92
C ARG A 68 9.36 11.28 17.68
N TYR A 69 8.41 10.42 17.31
CA TYR A 69 8.49 9.59 16.10
C TYR A 69 8.71 10.46 14.86
N VAL A 70 7.86 11.48 14.63
CA VAL A 70 7.97 12.40 13.49
C VAL A 70 9.34 13.07 13.44
N ARG A 71 9.82 13.64 14.56
CA ARG A 71 11.11 14.33 14.61
C ARG A 71 12.28 13.38 14.35
N THR A 72 12.27 12.18 14.96
CA THR A 72 13.34 11.20 14.78
C THR A 72 13.36 10.65 13.36
N SER A 73 12.21 10.27 12.81
CA SER A 73 12.08 9.77 11.43
C SER A 73 12.49 10.83 10.41
N ALA A 74 12.02 12.08 10.57
CA ALA A 74 12.41 13.16 9.68
C ALA A 74 13.92 13.45 9.74
N ALA A 75 14.53 13.45 10.93
CA ALA A 75 15.96 13.67 11.08
C ALA A 75 16.79 12.53 10.45
N ASP A 76 16.42 11.27 10.69
CA ASP A 76 17.10 10.11 10.09
C ASP A 76 16.98 10.13 8.56
N LEU A 77 15.78 10.31 8.02
CA LEU A 77 15.55 10.39 6.57
C LEU A 77 16.29 11.57 5.93
N LYS A 78 16.29 12.76 6.55
CA LYS A 78 17.07 13.91 6.08
C LYS A 78 18.57 13.59 6.06
N SER A 79 19.09 12.90 7.09
CA SER A 79 20.50 12.52 7.17
C SER A 79 20.92 11.48 6.10
N ARG A 80 19.96 10.71 5.58
CA ARG A 80 20.14 9.69 4.55
C ARG A 80 19.76 10.16 3.14
N ASN A 81 19.73 11.48 2.90
CA ASN A 81 19.38 12.06 1.60
C ASN A 81 18.04 11.54 1.04
N ALA A 82 17.04 11.40 1.91
CA ALA A 82 15.75 10.85 1.51
C ALA A 82 15.02 11.74 0.49
N THR A 83 14.37 11.11 -0.47
CA THR A 83 13.48 11.72 -1.46
C THR A 83 12.19 10.92 -1.54
N VAL A 84 11.07 11.60 -1.71
CA VAL A 84 9.75 10.97 -1.84
C VAL A 84 9.22 11.20 -3.24
N GLU A 85 8.90 10.11 -3.92
CA GLU A 85 8.23 10.11 -5.21
C GLU A 85 6.77 9.71 -5.00
N PRO A 86 5.79 10.62 -5.19
CA PRO A 86 4.38 10.24 -5.13
C PRO A 86 4.03 9.30 -6.29
N VAL A 87 3.27 8.24 -5.99
CA VAL A 87 2.83 7.23 -6.96
C VAL A 87 1.35 7.39 -7.27
N ASP A 88 0.50 7.43 -6.24
CA ASP A 88 -0.94 7.51 -6.39
C ASP A 88 -1.60 8.05 -5.11
N LEU A 89 -2.84 8.51 -5.23
CA LEU A 89 -3.67 8.91 -4.09
C LEU A 89 -5.12 8.49 -4.36
N ILE A 90 -5.66 7.65 -3.48
CA ILE A 90 -7.06 7.23 -3.50
C ILE A 90 -7.78 7.97 -2.38
N VAL A 91 -8.88 8.64 -2.70
CA VAL A 91 -9.67 9.43 -1.76
C VAL A 91 -11.10 8.94 -1.74
N SER A 92 -11.57 8.56 -0.56
CA SER A 92 -12.98 8.32 -0.26
C SER A 92 -13.48 9.35 0.77
N GLU A 93 -14.76 9.29 1.13
CA GLU A 93 -15.34 10.21 2.12
C GLU A 93 -14.63 10.16 3.47
N THR A 94 -14.25 8.97 3.93
CA THR A 94 -13.71 8.76 5.29
C THR A 94 -12.30 8.23 5.30
N ARG A 95 -11.66 8.02 4.15
CA ARG A 95 -10.33 7.38 4.08
C ARG A 95 -9.51 7.88 2.90
N THR A 96 -8.21 8.00 3.11
CA THR A 96 -7.25 8.23 2.03
C THR A 96 -6.15 7.17 2.04
N VAL A 97 -5.75 6.72 0.86
CA VAL A 97 -4.57 5.85 0.68
C VAL A 97 -3.59 6.57 -0.23
N GLU A 98 -2.45 6.94 0.34
CA GLU A 98 -1.33 7.57 -0.37
C GLU A 98 -0.29 6.50 -0.69
N GLU A 99 0.10 6.40 -1.96
CA GLU A 99 1.20 5.53 -2.39
C GLU A 99 2.41 6.39 -2.75
N VAL A 100 3.58 6.01 -2.25
CA VAL A 100 4.85 6.68 -2.55
C VAL A 100 5.97 5.68 -2.75
N VAL A 101 7.07 6.12 -3.36
CA VAL A 101 8.38 5.48 -3.27
C VAL A 101 9.31 6.37 -2.47
N LEU A 102 9.68 5.92 -1.28
CA LEU A 102 10.69 6.55 -0.44
C LEU A 102 12.06 6.03 -0.87
N SER A 103 12.92 6.93 -1.36
CA SER A 103 14.31 6.58 -1.69
C SER A 103 15.26 7.23 -0.71
N TYR A 104 16.24 6.49 -0.17
CA TYR A 104 17.23 7.01 0.78
C TYR A 104 18.52 6.18 0.75
N ASP A 105 19.60 6.73 1.28
CA ASP A 105 20.90 6.06 1.36
C ASP A 105 20.91 5.04 2.51
N GLY A 106 21.05 3.76 2.15
CA GLY A 106 21.27 2.66 3.08
C GLY A 106 22.74 2.21 3.09
N ASP A 107 23.07 1.32 4.03
CA ASP A 107 24.45 0.88 4.24
C ASP A 107 25.03 0.13 3.01
N ALA A 108 24.18 -0.59 2.28
CA ALA A 108 24.54 -1.35 1.07
C ALA A 108 24.31 -0.57 -0.24
N GLY A 109 23.83 0.68 -0.17
CA GLY A 109 23.51 1.50 -1.34
C GLY A 109 22.16 2.19 -1.23
N ARG A 110 21.72 2.80 -2.34
CA ARG A 110 20.43 3.51 -2.41
C ARG A 110 19.28 2.50 -2.30
N ILE A 111 18.44 2.66 -1.29
CA ILE A 111 17.20 1.90 -1.10
C ILE A 111 16.08 2.64 -1.82
N ARG A 112 15.21 1.89 -2.51
CA ARG A 112 13.91 2.36 -3.03
C ARG A 112 12.83 1.53 -2.34
N LEU A 113 12.02 2.18 -1.51
CA LEU A 113 11.02 1.55 -0.66
C LEU A 113 9.63 2.02 -1.08
N PRO A 114 8.86 1.20 -1.82
CA PRO A 114 7.45 1.47 -2.04
C PRO A 114 6.67 1.38 -0.74
N MET A 115 5.83 2.38 -0.48
CA MET A 115 5.00 2.47 0.72
C MET A 115 3.56 2.83 0.35
N ALA A 116 2.61 2.28 1.11
CA ALA A 116 1.23 2.75 1.15
C ALA A 116 0.92 3.27 2.55
N ILE A 117 0.26 4.44 2.62
CA ILE A 117 -0.12 5.09 3.86
C ILE A 117 -1.63 5.26 3.86
N VAL A 118 -2.28 4.55 4.78
CA VAL A 118 -3.72 4.65 4.99
C VAL A 118 -3.99 5.66 6.10
N ALA A 119 -4.88 6.60 5.85
CA ALA A 119 -5.42 7.51 6.86
C ALA A 119 -6.94 7.37 6.93
N ASP A 120 -7.43 6.88 8.06
CA ASP A 120 -8.86 6.94 8.37
C ASP A 120 -9.20 8.34 8.91
N ARG A 121 -10.38 8.85 8.56
CA ARG A 121 -10.80 10.23 8.82
C ARG A 121 -12.23 10.28 9.34
N GLU A 122 -12.49 11.25 10.22
CA GLU A 122 -13.86 11.62 10.59
C GLU A 122 -14.53 12.43 9.47
N PRO A 123 -15.87 12.57 9.48
CA PRO A 123 -16.63 13.43 8.55
C PRO A 123 -16.27 14.94 8.51
N GLY A 124 -15.15 15.37 9.11
CA GLY A 124 -14.57 16.72 8.99
C GLY A 124 -13.14 16.73 8.43
N GLY A 125 -12.66 15.59 7.92
CA GLY A 125 -11.34 15.44 7.31
C GLY A 125 -10.18 15.26 8.29
N LEU A 126 -10.42 15.35 9.61
CA LEU A 126 -9.41 15.09 10.63
C LEU A 126 -9.06 13.60 10.70
N ILE A 127 -7.78 13.30 10.91
CA ILE A 127 -7.23 11.95 10.92
C ILE A 127 -7.59 11.25 12.24
N VAL A 128 -8.10 10.04 12.15
CA VAL A 128 -8.36 9.15 13.29
C VAL A 128 -7.14 8.27 13.54
N GLU A 129 -6.62 7.65 12.49
CA GLU A 129 -5.53 6.68 12.56
C GLU A 129 -4.72 6.66 11.27
N LEU A 130 -3.41 6.46 11.40
CA LEU A 130 -2.50 6.16 10.29
C LEU A 130 -2.01 4.73 10.33
N ARG A 131 -1.92 4.07 9.18
CA ARG A 131 -1.28 2.76 9.02
C ARG A 131 -0.33 2.82 7.83
N LEU A 132 0.96 2.60 8.10
CA LEU A 132 2.01 2.53 7.08
C LEU A 132 2.20 1.09 6.68
N TYR A 133 2.33 0.82 5.39
CA TYR A 133 2.56 -0.50 4.82
C TYR A 133 3.75 -0.45 3.87
N PHE A 134 4.75 -1.29 4.13
CA PHE A 134 5.90 -1.53 3.28
C PHE A 134 6.60 -2.81 3.72
N SER A 135 7.30 -3.46 2.80
CA SER A 135 8.13 -4.64 3.11
C SER A 135 9.45 -4.21 3.75
N THR A 136 9.95 -4.95 4.74
CA THR A 136 11.32 -4.74 5.26
C THR A 136 12.39 -5.38 4.38
N TRP A 137 12.00 -6.13 3.34
CA TRP A 137 12.92 -6.82 2.44
C TRP A 137 13.93 -5.86 1.78
N PRO A 138 13.54 -4.70 1.20
CA PRO A 138 14.51 -3.76 0.62
C PRO A 138 15.50 -3.17 1.64
N ILE A 139 15.21 -3.26 2.94
CA ILE A 139 16.00 -2.70 4.03
C ILE A 139 16.93 -3.73 4.64
N THR A 140 16.41 -4.95 4.86
CA THR A 140 17.07 -5.99 5.69
C THR A 140 17.39 -7.27 4.91
N GLY A 141 16.78 -7.46 3.73
CA GLY A 141 16.82 -8.72 2.99
C GLY A 141 15.95 -9.82 3.59
N GLU A 142 15.10 -9.51 4.58
CA GLU A 142 14.20 -10.44 5.24
C GLU A 142 12.81 -9.82 5.43
N HIS A 143 11.79 -10.67 5.53
CA HIS A 143 10.41 -10.28 5.83
C HIS A 143 10.17 -10.23 7.34
N ALA A 144 9.67 -9.10 7.85
CA ALA A 144 9.21 -8.94 9.21
C ALA A 144 7.68 -9.11 9.28
N VAL A 145 7.24 -10.35 9.55
CA VAL A 145 5.80 -10.69 9.60
C VAL A 145 5.05 -9.76 10.55
N ARG A 146 4.07 -9.05 9.99
CA ARG A 146 3.23 -8.09 10.71
C ARG A 146 1.95 -8.74 11.22
N GLN A 147 1.68 -8.61 12.52
CA GLN A 147 0.41 -9.06 13.11
C GLN A 147 -0.79 -8.29 12.54
N PRO A 148 -2.02 -8.85 12.58
CA PRO A 148 -3.22 -8.18 12.14
C PRO A 148 -3.42 -6.81 12.80
N LEU A 149 -3.73 -5.80 11.98
CA LEU A 149 -4.09 -4.47 12.46
C LEU A 149 -5.61 -4.27 12.52
N LEU A 150 -6.32 -4.94 11.60
CA LEU A 150 -7.75 -4.87 11.41
C LEU A 150 -8.35 -6.28 11.45
N GLN A 151 -9.65 -6.34 11.71
CA GLN A 151 -10.43 -7.57 11.65
C GLN A 151 -11.05 -7.73 10.26
N LEU A 152 -11.44 -8.95 9.92
CA LEU A 152 -12.30 -9.23 8.78
C LEU A 152 -13.55 -8.35 8.81
N GLU A 153 -13.89 -7.74 7.67
CA GLU A 153 -15.15 -7.03 7.44
C GLU A 153 -16.06 -7.90 6.55
N PRO A 154 -17.09 -8.56 7.12
CA PRO A 154 -17.91 -9.52 6.38
C PRO A 154 -18.75 -8.91 5.26
N GLU A 155 -19.09 -7.62 5.35
CA GLU A 155 -19.98 -6.93 4.40
C GLU A 155 -19.24 -5.90 3.55
N LEU A 156 -17.95 -6.15 3.28
CA LEU A 156 -17.14 -5.25 2.48
C LEU A 156 -17.67 -5.16 1.04
N ASN A 157 -18.02 -3.95 0.61
CA ASN A 157 -18.52 -3.70 -0.74
C ASN A 157 -17.35 -3.52 -1.72
N GLU A 158 -16.87 -4.63 -2.26
CA GLU A 158 -15.80 -4.64 -3.26
C GLU A 158 -16.32 -4.36 -4.67
N PRO A 159 -15.57 -3.62 -5.49
CA PRO A 159 -15.83 -3.55 -6.91
C PRO A 159 -15.87 -4.95 -7.53
N PRO A 160 -16.87 -5.30 -8.37
CA PRO A 160 -17.09 -6.68 -8.82
C PRO A 160 -15.87 -7.34 -9.46
N ILE A 161 -15.06 -6.59 -10.22
CA ILE A 161 -13.84 -7.11 -10.86
C ILE A 161 -12.73 -7.44 -9.85
N VAL A 162 -12.66 -6.67 -8.76
CA VAL A 162 -11.71 -6.87 -7.67
C VAL A 162 -12.15 -8.06 -6.82
N ALA A 163 -13.43 -8.17 -6.50
CA ALA A 163 -14.00 -9.34 -5.83
C ALA A 163 -13.75 -10.64 -6.62
N GLU A 164 -13.92 -10.59 -7.94
CA GLU A 164 -13.65 -11.73 -8.82
C GLU A 164 -12.16 -12.13 -8.82
N TYR A 165 -11.26 -11.14 -8.84
CA TYR A 165 -9.82 -11.38 -8.71
C TYR A 165 -9.51 -12.12 -7.39
N PHE A 166 -10.10 -11.71 -6.27
CA PHE A 166 -9.86 -12.35 -4.98
C PHE A 166 -10.47 -13.75 -4.87
N HIS A 167 -11.67 -13.97 -5.40
CA HIS A 167 -12.25 -15.31 -5.47
C HIS A 167 -11.33 -16.26 -6.25
N ALA A 168 -10.76 -15.81 -7.37
CA ALA A 168 -9.83 -16.58 -8.17
C ALA A 168 -8.48 -16.80 -7.46
N LEU A 169 -7.97 -15.77 -6.76
CA LEU A 169 -6.77 -15.86 -5.94
C LEU A 169 -6.91 -16.89 -4.82
N ALA A 170 -8.03 -16.88 -4.10
CA ALA A 170 -8.32 -17.86 -3.04
C ALA A 170 -8.46 -19.29 -3.57
N ALA A 171 -9.01 -19.44 -4.78
CA ALA A 171 -9.14 -20.72 -5.46
C ALA A 171 -7.82 -21.24 -6.05
N GLY A 172 -6.81 -20.38 -6.26
CA GLY A 172 -5.60 -20.73 -7.00
C GLY A 172 -5.85 -20.88 -8.51
N ASP A 173 -6.83 -20.13 -9.05
CA ASP A 173 -7.25 -20.23 -10.44
C ASP A 173 -6.57 -19.16 -11.30
N THR A 174 -5.41 -19.52 -11.85
CA THR A 174 -4.60 -18.61 -12.68
C THR A 174 -5.37 -18.08 -13.89
N ASP A 175 -6.13 -18.92 -14.60
CA ASP A 175 -6.84 -18.47 -15.81
C ASP A 175 -7.93 -17.46 -15.47
N ARG A 176 -8.64 -17.69 -14.36
CA ARG A 176 -9.68 -16.78 -13.88
C ARG A 176 -9.10 -15.45 -13.38
N ILE A 177 -7.93 -15.46 -12.73
CA ILE A 177 -7.21 -14.23 -12.40
C ILE A 177 -6.83 -13.47 -13.67
N LEU A 178 -6.17 -14.13 -14.64
CA LEU A 178 -5.74 -13.46 -15.86
C LEU A 178 -6.92 -12.88 -16.65
N ALA A 179 -8.12 -13.46 -16.54
CA ALA A 179 -9.33 -12.93 -17.14
C ALA A 179 -9.77 -11.57 -16.54
N THR A 180 -9.43 -11.28 -15.27
CA THR A 180 -9.72 -9.99 -14.62
C THR A 180 -8.71 -8.90 -14.95
N LEU A 181 -7.59 -9.25 -15.59
CA LEU A 181 -6.49 -8.35 -15.89
C LEU A 181 -6.55 -7.84 -17.33
N ASP A 182 -6.06 -6.62 -17.54
CA ASP A 182 -5.73 -6.12 -18.87
C ASP A 182 -4.58 -6.92 -19.51
N PRO A 183 -4.52 -7.01 -20.85
CA PRO A 183 -3.46 -7.78 -21.54
C PRO A 183 -2.03 -7.31 -21.23
N ASP A 184 -1.88 -6.02 -20.93
CA ASP A 184 -0.63 -5.35 -20.58
C ASP A 184 -0.54 -5.01 -19.08
N ALA A 185 -1.36 -5.66 -18.25
CA ALA A 185 -1.37 -5.43 -16.83
C ALA A 185 0.00 -5.69 -16.19
N SER A 186 0.29 -4.98 -15.10
CA SER A 186 1.51 -5.19 -14.31
C SER A 186 1.22 -5.42 -12.84
N ILE A 187 2.04 -6.25 -12.20
CA ILE A 187 1.95 -6.56 -10.78
C ILE A 187 3.33 -6.32 -10.15
N ARG A 188 3.38 -5.46 -9.13
CA ARG A 188 4.58 -5.21 -8.32
C ARG A 188 4.46 -5.94 -6.99
N GLU A 189 5.39 -6.86 -6.74
CA GLU A 189 5.55 -7.52 -5.45
C GLU A 189 6.04 -6.55 -4.36
N PRO A 190 5.84 -6.87 -3.07
CA PRO A 190 6.22 -6.01 -1.95
C PRO A 190 7.70 -5.60 -1.95
N SER A 191 8.58 -6.49 -2.41
CA SER A 191 10.03 -6.34 -2.45
C SER A 191 10.54 -5.25 -3.42
N GLY A 192 9.64 -4.62 -4.19
CA GLY A 192 9.92 -3.38 -4.92
C GLY A 192 10.14 -3.53 -6.42
N ASP A 193 10.73 -2.50 -7.04
CA ASP A 193 10.79 -2.34 -8.50
C ASP A 193 11.51 -3.46 -9.25
N ALA A 194 12.37 -4.22 -8.58
CA ALA A 194 13.04 -5.38 -9.16
C ALA A 194 12.11 -6.59 -9.38
N TYR A 195 10.92 -6.56 -8.76
CA TYR A 195 9.93 -7.65 -8.76
C TYR A 195 8.61 -7.15 -9.34
N VAL A 196 8.71 -6.62 -10.56
CA VAL A 196 7.55 -6.21 -11.38
C VAL A 196 7.37 -7.22 -12.50
N HIS A 197 6.20 -7.85 -12.53
CA HIS A 197 5.78 -8.77 -13.57
C HIS A 197 4.82 -8.07 -14.51
N SER A 198 4.95 -8.25 -15.81
CA SER A 198 4.13 -7.49 -16.79
C SER A 198 3.74 -8.31 -18.01
N GLY A 199 2.47 -8.19 -18.39
CA GLY A 199 1.88 -8.92 -19.50
C GLY A 199 1.47 -10.35 -19.12
N ILE A 200 0.45 -10.86 -19.80
CA ILE A 200 -0.26 -12.09 -19.42
C ILE A 200 0.65 -13.32 -19.22
N GLU A 201 1.67 -13.51 -20.05
CA GLU A 201 2.55 -14.69 -19.95
C GLU A 201 3.44 -14.64 -18.70
N ASP A 202 3.97 -13.48 -18.37
CA ASP A 202 4.80 -13.28 -17.18
C ASP A 202 3.96 -13.42 -15.91
N LEU A 203 2.76 -12.81 -15.91
CA LEU A 203 1.79 -12.95 -14.83
C LEU A 203 1.33 -14.40 -14.65
N ARG A 204 1.15 -15.15 -15.75
CA ARG A 204 0.83 -16.58 -15.70
C ARG A 204 1.94 -17.37 -15.00
N ALA A 205 3.21 -17.08 -15.33
CA ALA A 205 4.36 -17.72 -14.68
C ALA A 205 4.41 -17.37 -13.18
N MET A 206 4.22 -16.10 -12.83
CA MET A 206 4.16 -15.61 -11.45
C MET A 206 3.09 -16.33 -10.63
N TYR A 207 1.83 -16.38 -11.09
CA TYR A 207 0.76 -17.07 -10.36
C TYR A 207 0.96 -18.59 -10.29
N THR A 208 1.50 -19.20 -11.34
CA THR A 208 1.86 -20.62 -11.32
C THR A 208 2.87 -20.91 -10.21
N PHE A 209 3.85 -20.02 -10.04
CA PHE A 209 4.81 -20.11 -8.93
C PHE A 209 4.15 -19.88 -7.58
N PHE A 210 3.30 -18.84 -7.43
CA PHE A 210 2.57 -18.58 -6.19
C PHE A 210 1.68 -19.75 -5.76
N PHE A 211 1.08 -20.48 -6.69
CA PHE A 211 0.21 -21.62 -6.40
C PHE A 211 0.95 -22.97 -6.35
N SER A 212 2.27 -22.97 -6.54
CA SER A 212 3.10 -24.19 -6.52
C SER A 212 3.04 -24.95 -5.18
N ASN A 213 2.67 -24.27 -4.08
CA ASN A 213 2.42 -24.88 -2.78
C ASN A 213 1.03 -25.57 -2.66
N GLY A 214 0.34 -25.83 -3.77
CA GLY A 214 -0.86 -26.69 -3.80
C GLY A 214 -2.17 -26.00 -3.42
N GLY A 215 -2.38 -24.76 -3.84
CA GLY A 215 -3.63 -24.01 -3.65
C GLY A 215 -3.45 -22.49 -3.78
N GLY A 216 -4.55 -21.76 -3.62
CA GLY A 216 -4.58 -20.30 -3.69
C GLY A 216 -4.08 -19.58 -2.43
N VAL A 217 -4.25 -18.26 -2.41
CA VAL A 217 -3.95 -17.38 -1.27
C VAL A 217 -5.26 -16.90 -0.66
N VAL A 218 -5.52 -17.25 0.59
CA VAL A 218 -6.74 -16.88 1.31
C VAL A 218 -6.45 -15.67 2.19
N LEU A 219 -7.28 -14.64 2.00
CA LEU A 219 -7.18 -13.36 2.68
C LEU A 219 -8.44 -13.10 3.51
N ASP A 220 -8.28 -12.56 4.72
CA ASP A 220 -9.36 -11.87 5.42
C ASP A 220 -9.40 -10.43 4.91
N HIS A 221 -10.49 -10.05 4.26
CA HIS A 221 -10.66 -8.71 3.70
C HIS A 221 -11.10 -7.75 4.81
N CYS A 222 -10.27 -6.78 5.16
CA CYS A 222 -10.46 -5.99 6.37
C CYS A 222 -11.10 -4.62 6.10
N SER A 223 -10.71 -3.99 4.99
CA SER A 223 -11.22 -2.67 4.63
C SER A 223 -10.90 -2.37 3.17
N ILE A 224 -11.70 -1.49 2.56
CA ILE A 224 -11.47 -1.02 1.20
C ILE A 224 -11.55 0.51 1.16
N THR A 225 -10.71 1.12 0.33
CA THR A 225 -10.82 2.52 -0.08
C THR A 225 -10.89 2.52 -1.60
N ASP A 226 -11.96 3.08 -2.16
CA ASP A 226 -12.22 3.06 -3.60
C ASP A 226 -12.66 4.47 -4.07
N ASP A 227 -12.11 4.92 -5.19
CA ASP A 227 -12.48 6.18 -5.85
C ASP A 227 -13.05 5.97 -7.27
N GLY A 228 -13.41 4.73 -7.61
CA GLY A 228 -13.87 4.29 -8.93
C GLY A 228 -12.77 4.11 -9.98
N ARG A 229 -11.56 4.63 -9.75
CA ARG A 229 -10.39 4.42 -10.63
C ARG A 229 -9.46 3.37 -10.03
N ALA A 230 -9.28 3.39 -8.72
CA ALA A 230 -8.44 2.45 -8.01
C ALA A 230 -9.08 2.05 -6.68
N SER A 231 -8.77 0.83 -6.25
CA SER A 231 -9.23 0.26 -4.99
C SER A 231 -8.02 -0.21 -4.18
N ALA A 232 -7.91 0.25 -2.94
CA ALA A 232 -6.93 -0.26 -1.97
C ALA A 232 -7.63 -1.17 -0.97
N LEU A 233 -7.24 -2.45 -0.93
CA LEU A 233 -7.75 -3.43 0.02
C LEU A 233 -6.70 -3.69 1.12
N GLU A 234 -7.03 -3.38 2.37
CA GLU A 234 -6.28 -3.89 3.52
C GLU A 234 -6.79 -5.29 3.88
N TYR A 235 -5.86 -6.21 4.13
CA TYR A 235 -6.18 -7.62 4.38
C TYR A 235 -5.26 -8.25 5.44
N ASN A 236 -5.65 -9.44 5.92
CA ASN A 236 -4.74 -10.36 6.59
C ASN A 236 -4.54 -11.62 5.74
N VAL A 237 -3.30 -12.02 5.45
CA VAL A 237 -3.01 -13.31 4.80
C VAL A 237 -3.19 -14.43 5.81
N MET A 238 -4.10 -15.37 5.52
CA MET A 238 -4.48 -16.44 6.45
C MET A 238 -3.89 -17.79 6.02
N LYS A 239 -3.78 -18.02 4.72
CA LYS A 239 -3.32 -19.28 4.15
C LYS A 239 -2.71 -19.04 2.78
N TRP A 240 -1.64 -19.79 2.47
CA TRP A 240 -1.01 -19.78 1.16
C TRP A 240 -0.71 -21.21 0.71
N GLY A 241 -1.44 -21.67 -0.32
CA GLY A 241 -1.37 -23.05 -0.79
C GLY A 241 -1.83 -24.02 0.28
N SER A 242 -0.98 -24.98 0.63
CA SER A 242 -1.22 -25.96 1.69
C SER A 242 -0.91 -25.45 3.10
N THR A 243 -0.26 -24.28 3.22
CA THR A 243 0.25 -23.75 4.49
C THR A 243 -0.73 -22.76 5.12
N ILE A 244 -1.18 -23.06 6.34
CA ILE A 244 -1.86 -22.08 7.20
C ILE A 244 -0.79 -21.18 7.80
N LEU A 245 -0.97 -19.87 7.67
CA LEU A 245 -0.03 -18.88 8.16
C LEU A 245 -0.56 -18.28 9.48
N PRO A 246 0.32 -17.83 10.40
CA PRO A 246 -0.12 -16.83 11.36
C PRO A 246 -0.66 -15.63 10.55
N PRO A 247 -1.81 -15.03 10.91
CA PRO A 247 -2.38 -13.92 10.15
C PRO A 247 -1.38 -12.78 9.92
N GLN A 248 -1.22 -12.32 8.67
CA GLN A 248 -0.21 -11.32 8.29
C GLN A 248 -0.84 -10.11 7.62
N ALA A 249 -0.71 -8.93 8.22
CA ALA A 249 -1.36 -7.72 7.71
C ALA A 249 -0.65 -7.18 6.45
N GLY A 250 -1.44 -6.81 5.45
CA GLY A 250 -0.98 -6.23 4.19
C GLY A 250 -2.00 -5.29 3.57
N ILE A 251 -1.59 -4.61 2.51
CA ILE A 251 -2.50 -3.86 1.63
C ILE A 251 -2.08 -4.07 0.17
N ALA A 252 -3.05 -4.11 -0.73
CA ALA A 252 -2.80 -4.09 -2.17
C ALA A 252 -3.68 -3.06 -2.86
N VAL A 253 -3.13 -2.40 -3.87
CA VAL A 253 -3.83 -1.41 -4.68
C VAL A 253 -4.06 -1.94 -6.09
N TYR A 254 -5.31 -1.86 -6.55
CA TYR A 254 -5.80 -2.32 -7.84
C TYR A 254 -6.23 -1.11 -8.64
N VAL A 255 -5.58 -0.86 -9.79
CA VAL A 255 -5.94 0.27 -10.68
C VAL A 255 -6.66 -0.28 -11.89
N LEU A 256 -7.83 0.29 -12.19
CA LEU A 256 -8.60 -0.07 -13.38
C LEU A 256 -8.01 0.61 -14.63
N GLY A 257 -7.94 -0.15 -15.73
CA GLY A 257 -7.66 0.36 -17.07
C GLY A 257 -8.93 0.83 -17.77
N GLU A 258 -8.77 1.36 -18.99
CA GLU A 258 -9.89 1.87 -19.80
C GLU A 258 -10.91 0.78 -20.17
N SER A 259 -10.50 -0.48 -20.15
CA SER A 259 -11.37 -1.63 -20.43
C SER A 259 -12.32 -1.98 -19.26
N GLY A 260 -12.10 -1.38 -18.08
CA GLY A 260 -12.75 -1.78 -16.82
C GLY A 260 -12.11 -2.98 -16.14
N LYS A 261 -11.03 -3.54 -16.70
CA LYS A 261 -10.21 -4.57 -16.05
C LYS A 261 -9.10 -3.96 -15.20
N VAL A 262 -8.44 -4.79 -14.40
CA VAL A 262 -7.31 -4.36 -13.59
C VAL A 262 -6.06 -4.23 -14.48
N SER A 263 -5.51 -3.02 -14.54
CA SER A 263 -4.28 -2.71 -15.30
C SER A 263 -3.03 -2.74 -14.42
N LYS A 264 -3.14 -2.47 -13.12
CA LYS A 264 -2.00 -2.51 -12.19
C LYS A 264 -2.41 -3.08 -10.85
N VAL A 265 -1.54 -3.91 -10.28
CA VAL A 265 -1.60 -4.34 -8.87
C VAL A 265 -0.30 -3.95 -8.19
N ARG A 266 -0.38 -3.28 -7.04
CA ARG A 266 0.79 -2.93 -6.23
C ARG A 266 0.59 -3.44 -4.82
N ILE A 267 1.48 -4.32 -4.37
CA ILE A 267 1.36 -5.00 -3.08
C ILE A 267 2.31 -4.35 -2.08
N TYR A 268 1.81 -4.11 -0.87
CA TYR A 268 2.53 -3.52 0.26
C TYR A 268 2.24 -4.36 1.50
N ASP A 269 2.83 -5.54 1.55
CA ASP A 269 2.82 -6.37 2.75
C ASP A 269 4.26 -6.72 3.12
N ASP A 270 4.40 -7.53 4.17
CA ASP A 270 5.67 -8.16 4.46
C ASP A 270 5.44 -9.63 4.77
N SER A 271 4.59 -10.23 3.94
CA SER A 271 4.18 -11.60 4.10
C SER A 271 5.35 -12.54 3.81
N ASN A 272 5.49 -13.61 4.59
CA ASN A 272 6.53 -14.61 4.35
C ASN A 272 5.96 -15.77 3.52
N PRO A 273 6.19 -15.81 2.19
CA PRO A 273 5.63 -16.85 1.34
C PRO A 273 6.25 -18.22 1.65
N PRO A 274 5.46 -19.29 1.80
CA PRO A 274 5.97 -20.65 2.01
C PRO A 274 6.40 -21.29 0.67
N LEU A 275 7.25 -20.59 -0.08
CA LEU A 275 7.72 -20.97 -1.40
C LEU A 275 9.23 -21.24 -1.37
N THR A 276 9.66 -22.25 -2.12
CA THR A 276 11.09 -22.55 -2.30
C THR A 276 11.55 -21.91 -3.59
N TYR A 277 12.48 -20.96 -3.48
CA TYR A 277 13.14 -20.31 -4.62
C TYR A 277 14.34 -21.12 -5.11
#